data_AF-A0A0S3SHY2-F1
#
_entry.id   AF-A0A0S3SHY2-F1
#
_cell.length_a   1.000
_cell.length_b   1.000
_cell.length_c   1.000
_cell.angle_alpha   90.00
_cell.angle_beta   90.00
_cell.angle_gamma   90.00
#
_symmetry.space_group_name_H-M   'P 1'
#
loop_
_entity.id
_entity.type
_entity.pdbx_description
1 polymer ?
#
loop_
_entity_poly.entity_id
_entity_poly.type
_entity_poly.pdbx_seq_one_letter_code
_entity_poly.pdbx_strand_id
1 'polypeptide(L)'
;MVITTTDEHILKVYEGYVLIHKVPLLNDKDAGELFYRKAFKSEEQNSNCAAMIPEVLKYAQCLPLAIRVLGSFLCTRDADEWRDVLNRLENSPDDKIMNVLQISVDGLQREEKQIFLHIACFFKGERVDYVKRILDGCGLHPRIGISRLIEKSLITISNEEILMHELLRKLGKKMVRDESPEEPGSWSRIWLHQDFFQALTRETRG
;
A
#
# COMPACT_ATOMS: atom_id res chain seq x y z
N MET A 1 -12.19 -19.73 21.15
CA MET A 1 -10.99 -19.69 20.30
C MET A 1 -11.14 -18.50 19.35
N VAL A 2 -10.11 -17.68 19.18
CA VAL A 2 -10.11 -16.54 18.23
C VAL A 2 -9.03 -16.82 17.20
N ILE A 3 -9.38 -16.75 15.91
CA ILE A 3 -8.45 -16.88 14.78
C ILE A 3 -8.40 -15.54 14.07
N THR A 4 -7.20 -15.06 13.75
CA THR A 4 -6.98 -13.85 12.94
C THR A 4 -6.30 -14.22 11.64
N THR A 5 -6.82 -13.74 10.51
CA THR A 5 -6.24 -13.96 9.18
C THR A 5 -6.49 -12.74 8.31
N THR A 6 -5.59 -12.50 7.36
CA THR A 6 -5.77 -11.52 6.27
C THR A 6 -6.36 -12.15 5.01
N ASP A 7 -6.46 -13.49 4.96
CA ASP A 7 -7.01 -14.28 3.86
C ASP A 7 -8.40 -14.78 4.24
N GLU A 8 -9.44 -14.11 3.73
CA GLU A 8 -10.85 -14.44 3.98
C GLU A 8 -11.22 -15.83 3.41
N HIS A 9 -10.49 -16.32 2.40
CA HIS A 9 -10.75 -17.63 1.81
C HIS A 9 -10.61 -18.78 2.82
N ILE A 10 -9.67 -18.65 3.75
CA ILE A 10 -9.45 -19.64 4.82
C ILE A 10 -10.69 -19.77 5.70
N LEU A 11 -11.44 -18.68 5.89
CA LEU A 11 -12.64 -18.66 6.73
C LEU A 11 -13.86 -19.29 6.03
N LYS A 12 -13.90 -19.28 4.69
CA LYS A 12 -14.99 -19.91 3.91
C LYS A 12 -15.10 -21.42 4.16
N VAL A 13 -14.00 -22.09 4.50
CA VAL A 13 -14.00 -23.53 4.86
C VAL A 13 -14.82 -23.80 6.12
N TYR A 14 -15.02 -22.80 6.97
CA TYR A 14 -15.75 -22.92 8.23
C TYR A 14 -17.10 -22.18 8.21
N GLU A 15 -17.61 -21.86 7.01
CA GLU A 15 -18.86 -21.12 6.82
C GLU A 15 -20.02 -21.78 7.60
N GLY A 16 -20.77 -20.96 8.35
CA GLY A 16 -21.84 -21.42 9.24
C GLY A 16 -21.42 -21.83 10.66
N TYR A 17 -20.13 -22.04 10.91
CA TYR A 17 -19.59 -22.40 12.24
C TYR A 17 -18.80 -21.29 12.92
N VAL A 18 -18.46 -20.22 12.19
CA VAL A 18 -17.64 -19.10 12.67
C VAL A 18 -18.34 -17.76 12.45
N LEU A 19 -18.23 -16.88 13.45
CA LEU A 19 -18.61 -15.47 13.32
C LEU A 19 -17.44 -14.71 12.69
N ILE A 20 -17.62 -14.19 11.47
CA ILE A 20 -16.60 -13.40 10.77
C ILE A 20 -16.76 -11.93 11.16
N HIS A 21 -15.71 -11.35 11.76
CA HIS A 21 -15.63 -9.92 12.05
C HIS A 21 -14.55 -9.29 11.17
N LYS A 22 -14.96 -8.47 10.19
CA LYS A 22 -14.02 -7.68 9.39
C LYS A 22 -13.58 -6.47 10.21
N VAL A 23 -12.29 -6.39 10.49
CA VAL A 23 -11.70 -5.28 11.24
C VAL A 23 -11.62 -4.05 10.31
N PRO A 24 -12.31 -2.95 10.61
CA PRO A 24 -12.21 -1.73 9.81
C PRO A 24 -10.85 -1.05 10.04
N LEU A 25 -10.51 -0.10 9.16
CA LEU A 25 -9.45 0.87 9.47
C LEU A 25 -9.81 1.65 10.74
N LEU A 26 -8.80 2.21 11.41
CA LEU A 26 -9.06 3.09 12.55
C LEU A 26 -9.77 4.35 12.07
N ASN A 27 -10.74 4.83 12.83
CA ASN A 27 -11.21 6.20 12.65
C ASN A 27 -10.09 7.18 13.04
N ASP A 28 -10.18 8.43 12.59
CA ASP A 28 -9.12 9.42 12.80
C ASP A 28 -8.78 9.64 14.28
N LYS A 29 -9.77 9.51 15.16
CA LYS A 29 -9.57 9.64 16.61
C LYS A 29 -8.73 8.48 17.17
N ASP A 30 -9.10 7.24 16.88
CA ASP A 30 -8.38 6.06 17.36
C ASP A 30 -6.99 5.93 16.70
N ALA A 31 -6.89 6.35 15.43
CA ALA A 31 -5.64 6.45 14.71
C ALA A 31 -4.69 7.46 15.37
N GLY A 32 -5.21 8.64 15.72
CA GLY A 32 -4.47 9.67 16.45
C GLY A 32 -4.02 9.22 17.84
N GLU A 33 -4.91 8.59 18.61
CA GLU A 33 -4.57 8.04 19.92
C GLU A 33 -3.48 6.96 19.84
N LEU A 34 -3.59 6.05 18.87
CA LEU A 34 -2.57 5.03 18.64
C LEU A 34 -1.22 5.66 18.27
N PHE A 35 -1.23 6.65 17.37
CA PHE A 35 -0.02 7.35 16.97
C PHE A 35 0.61 8.07 18.16
N TYR A 36 -0.19 8.81 18.92
CA TYR A 36 0.24 9.58 20.07
C TYR A 36 0.97 8.69 21.09
N ARG A 37 0.38 7.53 21.45
CA ARG A 37 0.99 6.55 22.36
C ARG A 37 2.30 5.94 21.85
N LYS A 38 2.54 5.98 20.54
CA LYS A 38 3.75 5.41 19.92
C LYS A 38 4.82 6.45 19.67
N ALA A 39 4.44 7.69 19.40
CA ALA A 39 5.33 8.80 19.12
C ALA A 39 5.76 9.55 20.39
N PHE A 40 4.91 9.70 21.40
CA PHE A 40 5.24 10.48 22.58
C PHE A 40 5.45 9.58 23.79
N LYS A 41 6.62 9.71 24.43
CA LYS A 41 6.95 9.02 25.70
C LYS A 41 6.60 9.84 26.94
N SER A 42 6.46 11.16 26.82
CA SER A 42 6.06 12.09 27.90
C SER A 42 5.30 13.29 27.34
N GLU A 43 4.51 13.97 28.18
CA GLU A 43 3.70 15.14 27.80
C GLU A 43 4.53 16.37 27.36
N GLU A 44 5.81 16.45 27.74
CA GLU A 44 6.70 17.58 27.42
C GLU A 44 7.21 17.60 25.97
N GLN A 45 7.13 16.49 25.23
CA GLN A 45 7.54 16.41 23.81
C GLN A 45 6.47 16.93 22.82
N ASN A 46 5.33 17.41 23.33
CA ASN A 46 4.09 17.53 22.56
C ASN A 46 3.98 18.73 21.62
N SER A 47 4.42 19.92 22.02
CA SER A 47 3.79 21.14 21.51
C SER A 47 4.06 21.40 20.02
N ASN A 48 5.26 21.11 19.54
CA ASN A 48 5.64 21.43 18.16
C ASN A 48 5.33 20.30 17.17
N CYS A 49 5.38 19.03 17.60
CA CYS A 49 5.13 17.87 16.72
C CYS A 49 3.62 17.54 16.58
N ALA A 50 2.79 17.90 17.57
CA ALA A 50 1.37 17.58 17.55
C ALA A 50 0.63 18.15 16.32
N ALA A 51 1.05 19.31 15.83
CA ALA A 51 0.49 19.93 14.63
C ALA A 51 0.67 19.07 13.36
N MET A 52 1.64 18.15 13.35
CA MET A 52 1.98 17.30 12.20
C MET A 52 1.29 15.93 12.25
N ILE A 53 0.61 15.58 13.35
CA ILE A 53 -0.12 14.31 13.49
C ILE A 53 -1.10 14.08 12.32
N PRO A 54 -1.91 15.06 11.88
CA PRO A 54 -2.82 14.85 10.76
C PRO A 54 -2.11 14.45 9.47
N GLU A 55 -0.92 15.00 9.20
CA GLU A 55 -0.12 14.64 8.02
C GLU A 55 0.43 13.22 8.13
N VAL A 56 0.87 12.80 9.32
CA VAL A 56 1.32 11.42 9.56
C VAL A 56 0.17 10.43 9.39
N LEU A 57 -1.00 10.73 9.95
CA LEU A 57 -2.19 9.87 9.82
C LEU A 57 -2.67 9.80 8.37
N LYS A 58 -2.62 10.92 7.63
CA LYS A 58 -2.91 10.96 6.20
C LYS A 58 -1.95 10.07 5.41
N TYR A 59 -0.66 10.09 5.73
CA TYR A 59 0.33 9.20 5.11
C TYR A 59 0.06 7.72 5.45
N ALA A 60 -0.17 7.44 6.74
CA ALA A 60 -0.45 6.09 7.23
C ALA A 60 -1.84 5.56 6.79
N GLN A 61 -2.71 6.45 6.30
CA GLN A 61 -4.11 6.18 5.93
C GLN A 61 -4.88 5.40 7.00
N CYS A 62 -4.63 5.76 8.27
CA CYS A 62 -5.24 5.14 9.43
C CYS A 62 -5.02 3.61 9.53
N LEU A 63 -4.00 3.06 8.84
CA LEU A 63 -3.59 1.67 8.95
C LEU A 63 -2.83 1.46 10.26
N PRO A 64 -3.34 0.65 11.22
CA PRO A 64 -2.75 0.52 12.56
C PRO A 64 -1.26 0.17 12.54
N LEU A 65 -0.85 -0.68 11.60
CA LEU A 65 0.53 -1.14 11.48
C LEU A 65 1.46 -0.03 10.99
N ALA A 66 1.06 0.73 9.97
CA ALA A 66 1.82 1.89 9.50
C ALA A 66 1.94 2.95 10.60
N ILE A 67 0.84 3.22 11.31
CA ILE A 67 0.83 4.16 12.45
C ILE A 67 1.84 3.72 13.52
N ARG A 68 1.87 2.43 13.89
CA ARG A 68 2.80 1.93 14.90
C ARG A 68 4.26 2.08 14.46
N VAL A 69 4.59 1.72 13.21
CA VAL A 69 5.95 1.84 12.69
C VAL A 69 6.38 3.30 12.66
N LEU A 70 5.54 4.19 12.13
CA LEU A 70 5.82 5.63 12.06
C LEU A 70 5.95 6.25 13.45
N GLY A 71 5.02 5.97 14.36
CA GLY A 71 5.07 6.49 15.73
C GLY A 71 6.35 6.07 16.44
N SER A 72 6.71 4.78 16.39
CA SER A 72 7.96 4.30 16.99
C SER A 72 9.21 4.88 16.33
N PHE A 73 9.19 5.13 15.03
CA PHE A 73 10.29 5.77 14.32
C PHE A 73 10.42 7.25 14.69
N LEU A 74 9.32 7.99 14.74
CA LEU A 74 9.30 9.42 15.04
C LEU A 74 9.51 9.76 16.52
N CYS A 75 9.40 8.77 17.40
CA CYS A 75 9.39 8.97 18.85
C CYS A 75 10.64 9.63 19.46
N THR A 76 11.79 9.54 18.81
CA THR A 76 13.05 10.10 19.31
C THR A 76 13.50 11.33 18.53
N ARG A 77 12.60 11.94 17.74
CA ARG A 77 12.92 12.97 16.74
C ARG A 77 12.19 14.26 17.01
N ASP A 78 12.80 15.39 16.65
CA ASP A 78 12.20 16.72 16.76
C ASP A 78 11.28 17.07 15.57
N ALA A 79 10.61 18.22 15.64
CA ALA A 79 9.62 18.62 14.64
C ALA A 79 10.20 18.83 13.23
N ASP A 80 11.46 19.26 13.12
CA ASP A 80 12.12 19.45 11.83
C ASP A 80 12.49 18.09 11.23
N GLU A 81 13.01 17.18 12.05
CA GLU A 81 13.23 15.79 11.65
C GLU A 81 11.93 15.07 11.25
N TRP A 82 10.80 15.34 11.92
CA TRP A 82 9.50 14.81 11.49
C TRP A 82 9.11 15.29 10.10
N ARG A 83 9.31 16.58 9.82
CA ARG A 83 9.05 17.17 8.50
C ARG A 83 9.92 16.50 7.43
N ASP A 84 11.21 16.34 7.70
CA ASP A 84 12.13 15.67 6.80
C ASP A 84 11.74 14.22 6.56
N VAL A 85 11.32 13.49 7.60
CA VAL A 85 10.83 12.12 7.46
C VAL A 85 9.58 12.06 6.60
N LEU A 86 8.59 12.92 6.82
CA LEU A 86 7.36 12.93 6.01
C LEU A 86 7.65 13.30 4.56
N ASN A 87 8.47 14.32 4.31
CA ASN A 87 8.94 14.69 2.97
C ASN A 87 9.67 13.53 2.30
N ARG A 88 10.55 12.83 3.02
CA ARG A 88 11.25 11.65 2.51
C ARG A 88 10.28 10.53 2.18
N LEU A 89 9.34 10.22 3.07
CA LEU A 89 8.34 9.16 2.89
C LEU A 89 7.40 9.42 1.70
N GLU A 90 7.13 10.69 1.41
CA GLU A 90 6.36 11.09 0.24
C GLU A 90 7.10 10.79 -1.06
N ASN A 91 8.42 11.04 -1.11
CA ASN A 91 9.27 10.86 -2.28
C ASN A 91 9.81 9.42 -2.45
N SER A 92 10.21 8.80 -1.34
CA SER A 92 10.80 7.46 -1.25
C SER A 92 10.21 6.73 -0.05
N PRO A 93 9.31 5.75 -0.26
CA PRO A 93 8.67 5.06 0.84
C PRO A 93 9.68 4.25 1.66
N ASP A 94 9.56 4.28 2.98
CA ASP A 94 10.49 3.61 3.90
C ASP A 94 10.46 2.08 3.75
N ASP A 95 11.65 1.49 3.59
CA ASP A 95 11.82 0.06 3.35
C ASP A 95 11.25 -0.80 4.48
N LYS A 96 11.25 -0.37 5.75
CA LYS A 96 10.69 -1.16 6.84
C LYS A 96 9.17 -1.24 6.74
N ILE A 97 8.50 -0.12 6.42
CA ILE A 97 7.04 -0.11 6.18
C ILE A 97 6.71 -0.96 4.96
N MET A 98 7.48 -0.80 3.89
CA MET A 98 7.25 -1.54 2.63
C MET A 98 7.48 -3.03 2.79
N ASN A 99 8.53 -3.47 3.51
CA ASN A 99 8.80 -4.88 3.78
C ASN A 99 7.67 -5.56 4.53
N VAL A 100 7.07 -4.87 5.51
CA VAL A 100 5.94 -5.42 6.27
C VAL A 100 4.70 -5.58 5.38
N LEU A 101 4.43 -4.62 4.50
CA LEU A 101 3.35 -4.71 3.53
C LEU A 101 3.63 -5.78 2.46
N GLN A 102 4.89 -5.93 2.06
CA GLN A 102 5.31 -6.88 1.02
C GLN A 102 5.01 -8.32 1.39
N ILE A 103 5.05 -8.69 2.67
CA ILE A 103 4.66 -10.04 3.14
C ILE A 103 3.25 -10.42 2.65
N SER A 104 2.32 -9.45 2.58
CA SER A 104 0.95 -9.68 2.10
C SER A 104 0.87 -9.92 0.58
N VAL A 105 1.81 -9.35 -0.17
CA VAL A 105 1.95 -9.50 -1.63
C VAL A 105 2.76 -10.76 -1.98
N ASP A 106 3.72 -11.14 -1.15
CA ASP A 106 4.60 -12.30 -1.41
C ASP A 106 3.82 -13.62 -1.48
N GLY A 107 2.72 -13.72 -0.73
CA GLY A 107 1.79 -14.84 -0.75
C GLY A 107 0.88 -14.93 -1.98
N LEU A 108 1.05 -14.04 -2.97
CA LEU A 108 0.37 -14.09 -4.26
C LEU A 108 1.13 -14.96 -5.28
N GLN A 109 0.38 -15.61 -6.16
CA GLN A 109 0.94 -16.28 -7.33
C GLN A 109 1.46 -15.28 -8.36
N ARG A 110 2.26 -15.75 -9.33
CA ARG A 110 2.89 -14.89 -10.34
C ARG A 110 1.88 -14.03 -11.09
N GLU A 111 0.77 -14.61 -11.57
CA GLU A 111 -0.27 -13.87 -12.30
C GLU A 111 -0.98 -12.86 -11.41
N GLU A 112 -1.33 -13.24 -10.17
CA GLU A 112 -1.94 -12.35 -9.18
C GLU A 112 -1.04 -11.16 -8.85
N LYS A 113 0.29 -11.38 -8.75
CA LYS A 113 1.30 -10.31 -8.59
C LYS A 113 1.29 -9.37 -9.80
N GLN A 114 1.20 -9.88 -11.03
CA GLN A 114 1.11 -9.01 -12.21
C GLN A 114 -0.14 -8.14 -12.18
N ILE A 115 -1.30 -8.70 -11.78
CA ILE A 115 -2.54 -7.92 -11.62
C ILE A 115 -2.40 -6.85 -10.55
N PHE A 116 -1.82 -7.20 -9.40
CA PHE A 116 -1.53 -6.23 -8.32
C PHE A 116 -0.69 -5.05 -8.85
N LEU A 117 0.37 -5.33 -9.60
CA LEU A 117 1.23 -4.29 -10.19
C LEU A 117 0.49 -3.44 -11.24
N HIS A 118 -0.35 -4.05 -12.10
CA HIS A 118 -1.18 -3.29 -13.03
C HIS A 118 -2.14 -2.32 -12.31
N ILE A 119 -2.78 -2.78 -11.24
CA ILE A 119 -3.68 -1.92 -10.44
C ILE A 119 -2.90 -0.80 -9.74
N ALA A 120 -1.76 -1.11 -9.13
CA ALA A 120 -0.93 -0.12 -8.44
C ALA A 120 -0.39 0.97 -9.40
N CYS A 121 0.03 0.58 -10.59
CA CYS A 121 0.60 1.49 -11.57
C CYS A 121 -0.46 2.31 -12.31
N PHE A 122 -1.56 1.68 -12.73
CA PHE A 122 -2.50 2.27 -13.71
C PHE A 122 -3.95 2.32 -13.26
N PHE A 123 -4.46 1.27 -12.60
CA PHE A 123 -5.92 1.06 -12.50
C PHE A 123 -6.54 1.34 -11.13
N LYS A 124 -5.82 2.00 -10.22
CA LYS A 124 -6.44 2.51 -8.99
C LYS A 124 -7.50 3.55 -9.33
N GLY A 125 -8.72 3.35 -8.85
CA GLY A 125 -9.89 4.21 -9.08
C GLY A 125 -10.65 3.91 -10.37
N GLU A 126 -10.21 2.94 -11.16
CA GLU A 126 -10.86 2.59 -12.42
C GLU A 126 -12.02 1.60 -12.22
N ARG A 127 -12.98 1.61 -13.14
CA ARG A 127 -14.12 0.69 -13.11
C ARG A 127 -13.66 -0.77 -13.26
N VAL A 128 -14.12 -1.64 -12.37
CA VAL A 128 -13.69 -3.04 -12.29
C VAL A 128 -13.91 -3.80 -13.61
N ASP A 129 -15.01 -3.55 -14.32
CA ASP A 129 -15.31 -4.24 -15.58
C ASP A 129 -14.40 -3.79 -16.73
N TYR A 130 -13.99 -2.52 -16.72
CA TYR A 130 -12.99 -2.02 -17.66
C TYR A 130 -11.63 -2.68 -17.41
N VAL A 131 -11.20 -2.73 -16.14
CA VAL A 131 -9.93 -3.35 -15.73
C VAL A 131 -9.92 -4.84 -16.06
N LYS A 132 -11.01 -5.57 -15.78
CA LYS A 132 -11.15 -6.99 -16.17
C LYS A 132 -10.95 -7.19 -17.65
N ARG A 133 -11.60 -6.41 -18.52
CA ARG A 133 -11.46 -6.57 -19.97
C ARG A 133 -10.02 -6.40 -20.46
N ILE A 134 -9.29 -5.43 -19.91
CA ILE A 134 -7.88 -5.22 -20.25
C ILE A 134 -7.03 -6.40 -19.80
N LEU A 135 -7.17 -6.80 -18.53
CA LEU A 135 -6.38 -7.89 -17.96
C LEU A 135 -6.69 -9.25 -18.61
N ASP A 136 -7.94 -9.48 -19.02
CA ASP A 136 -8.34 -10.65 -19.83
C ASP A 136 -7.60 -10.64 -21.17
N GLY A 137 -7.52 -9.47 -21.84
CA GLY A 137 -6.75 -9.28 -23.07
C GLY A 137 -5.24 -9.52 -22.90
N CYS A 138 -4.71 -9.35 -21.69
CA CYS A 138 -3.33 -9.69 -21.33
C CYS A 138 -3.14 -11.16 -20.92
N GLY A 139 -4.19 -11.98 -20.91
CA GLY A 139 -4.14 -13.38 -20.49
C GLY A 139 -3.93 -13.58 -18.98
N LEU A 140 -4.35 -12.62 -18.14
CA LEU A 140 -4.08 -12.62 -16.69
C LEU A 140 -5.24 -13.14 -15.83
N HIS A 141 -6.26 -13.79 -16.41
CA HIS A 141 -7.37 -14.40 -15.66
C HIS A 141 -7.95 -13.50 -14.53
N PRO A 142 -8.33 -12.23 -14.80
CA PRO A 142 -8.70 -11.23 -13.80
C PRO A 142 -9.86 -11.63 -12.90
N ARG A 143 -10.75 -12.54 -13.31
CA ARG A 143 -11.85 -13.01 -12.45
C ARG A 143 -11.31 -13.65 -11.17
N ILE A 144 -10.40 -14.60 -11.28
CA ILE A 144 -9.78 -15.24 -10.12
C ILE A 144 -8.76 -14.32 -9.48
N GLY A 145 -7.93 -13.63 -10.27
CA GLY A 145 -6.87 -12.79 -9.75
C GLY A 145 -7.38 -11.62 -8.91
N ILE A 146 -8.40 -10.88 -9.38
CA ILE A 146 -9.01 -9.78 -8.60
C ILE A 146 -9.69 -10.34 -7.34
N SER A 147 -10.36 -11.49 -7.43
CA SER A 147 -10.95 -12.15 -6.25
C SER A 147 -9.89 -12.45 -5.19
N ARG A 148 -8.72 -12.95 -5.59
CA ARG A 148 -7.61 -13.28 -4.69
C ARG A 148 -7.01 -12.04 -4.03
N LEU A 149 -6.91 -10.92 -4.76
CA LEU A 149 -6.49 -9.65 -4.17
C LEU A 149 -7.49 -9.11 -3.14
N ILE A 150 -8.79 -9.29 -3.35
CA ILE A 150 -9.83 -8.93 -2.36
C ILE A 150 -9.76 -9.85 -1.14
N GLU A 151 -9.65 -11.18 -1.36
CA GLU A 151 -9.55 -12.15 -0.26
C GLU A 151 -8.35 -11.89 0.64
N LYS A 152 -7.23 -11.41 0.07
CA LYS A 152 -6.03 -10.98 0.81
C LYS A 152 -6.07 -9.53 1.33
N SER A 153 -7.21 -8.84 1.18
CA SER A 153 -7.41 -7.45 1.59
C SER A 153 -6.42 -6.46 0.95
N LEU A 154 -5.91 -6.74 -0.25
CA LEU A 154 -4.97 -5.88 -0.97
C LEU A 154 -5.68 -4.80 -1.79
N ILE A 155 -6.94 -5.06 -2.15
CA ILE A 155 -7.83 -4.11 -2.83
C ILE A 155 -9.24 -4.25 -2.27
N THR A 156 -10.09 -3.27 -2.56
CA THR A 156 -11.54 -3.32 -2.30
C THR A 156 -12.26 -2.80 -3.52
N ILE A 157 -13.52 -3.20 -3.72
CA ILE A 157 -14.38 -2.64 -4.77
C ILE A 157 -15.48 -1.84 -4.09
N SER A 158 -15.67 -0.59 -4.50
CA SER A 158 -16.75 0.28 -4.04
C SER A 158 -17.26 1.09 -5.22
N ASN A 159 -18.58 1.23 -5.36
CA ASN A 159 -19.20 1.92 -6.51
C ASN A 159 -18.65 1.45 -7.87
N GLU A 160 -18.43 0.14 -8.01
CA GLU A 160 -17.82 -0.49 -9.19
C GLU A 160 -16.37 -0.09 -9.49
N GLU A 161 -15.71 0.67 -8.63
CA GLU A 161 -14.32 1.11 -8.79
C GLU A 161 -13.37 0.29 -7.93
N ILE A 162 -12.16 0.04 -8.44
CA ILE A 162 -11.09 -0.63 -7.70
C ILE A 162 -10.40 0.37 -6.78
N LEU A 163 -10.51 0.17 -5.48
CA LEU A 163 -9.80 0.91 -4.46
C LEU A 163 -8.54 0.14 -4.04
N MET A 164 -7.40 0.82 -4.06
CA MET A 164 -6.13 0.33 -3.52
C MET A 164 -5.55 1.36 -2.56
N HIS A 165 -5.19 0.88 -1.37
CA HIS A 165 -4.56 1.69 -0.33
C HIS A 165 -3.28 2.36 -0.86
N GLU A 166 -3.00 3.61 -0.49
CA GLU A 166 -1.87 4.34 -1.10
C GLU A 166 -0.52 3.71 -0.76
N LEU A 167 -0.36 3.14 0.44
CA LEU A 167 0.86 2.39 0.76
C LEU A 167 1.05 1.14 -0.11
N LEU A 168 -0.03 0.43 -0.47
CA LEU A 168 0.04 -0.72 -1.39
C LEU A 168 0.34 -0.28 -2.82
N ARG A 169 -0.23 0.86 -3.23
CA ARG A 169 0.09 1.49 -4.52
C ARG A 169 1.57 1.89 -4.59
N LYS A 170 2.10 2.52 -3.54
CA LYS A 170 3.52 2.89 -3.40
C LYS A 170 4.41 1.65 -3.40
N LEU A 171 4.03 0.59 -2.69
CA LEU A 171 4.72 -0.69 -2.70
C LEU A 171 4.80 -1.27 -4.12
N GLY A 172 3.68 -1.38 -4.83
CA GLY A 172 3.67 -1.93 -6.20
C GLY A 172 4.56 -1.15 -7.15
N LYS A 173 4.54 0.19 -7.09
CA LYS A 173 5.44 1.04 -7.87
C LYS A 173 6.91 0.86 -7.48
N LYS A 174 7.20 0.74 -6.18
CA LYS A 174 8.55 0.45 -5.68
C LYS A 174 9.05 -0.89 -6.20
N MET A 175 8.24 -1.95 -6.13
CA MET A 175 8.62 -3.28 -6.63
C MET A 175 9.04 -3.27 -8.10
N VAL A 176 8.34 -2.52 -8.96
CA VAL A 176 8.72 -2.37 -10.38
C VAL A 176 10.04 -1.60 -10.53
N ARG A 177 10.25 -0.55 -9.73
CA ARG A 177 11.49 0.25 -9.77
C ARG A 177 12.69 -0.53 -9.27
N ASP A 178 12.51 -1.33 -8.21
CA ASP A 178 13.56 -2.10 -7.57
C ASP A 178 14.09 -3.22 -8.49
N GLU A 179 13.37 -3.61 -9.56
CA GLU A 179 13.86 -4.49 -10.62
C GLU A 179 15.09 -3.88 -11.34
N SER A 180 15.11 -2.55 -11.54
CA SER A 180 16.22 -1.83 -12.20
C SER A 180 16.21 -0.33 -11.85
N PRO A 181 16.66 0.08 -10.66
CA PRO A 181 16.40 1.42 -10.11
C PRO A 181 16.80 2.61 -10.99
N GLU A 182 17.88 2.46 -11.77
CA GLU A 182 18.48 3.53 -12.58
C GLU A 182 18.09 3.47 -14.07
N GLU A 183 17.29 2.46 -14.46
CA GLU A 183 16.97 2.15 -15.85
C GLU A 183 15.46 1.98 -16.05
N PRO A 184 14.71 3.09 -16.24
CA PRO A 184 13.28 3.04 -16.49
C PRO A 184 12.86 2.15 -17.67
N GLY A 185 13.72 2.02 -18.70
CA GLY A 185 13.45 1.15 -19.85
C GLY A 185 13.47 -0.34 -19.54
N SER A 186 14.13 -0.74 -18.45
CA SER A 186 14.19 -2.13 -17.99
C SER A 186 13.01 -2.49 -17.07
N TRP A 187 12.17 -1.51 -16.70
CA TRP A 187 11.00 -1.74 -15.85
C TRP A 187 9.89 -2.46 -16.59
N SER A 188 9.26 -3.43 -15.93
CA SER A 188 8.09 -4.13 -16.49
C SER A 188 6.92 -3.21 -16.84
N ARG A 189 6.82 -2.03 -16.20
CA ARG A 189 5.76 -1.03 -16.39
C ARG A 189 6.30 0.39 -16.17
N ILE A 190 5.86 1.33 -16.99
CA ILE A 190 6.14 2.76 -16.83
C ILE A 190 4.82 3.52 -16.75
N TRP A 191 4.66 4.34 -15.70
CA TRP A 191 3.42 5.11 -15.44
C TRP A 191 3.65 6.62 -15.37
N LEU A 192 4.90 7.09 -15.40
CA LEU A 192 5.21 8.52 -15.49
C LEU A 192 5.70 8.85 -16.89
N HIS A 193 5.18 9.96 -17.41
CA HIS A 193 5.54 10.47 -18.73
C HIS A 193 7.03 10.80 -18.86
N GLN A 194 7.64 11.34 -17.79
CA GLN A 194 9.07 11.62 -17.76
C GLN A 194 9.92 10.33 -17.85
N ASP A 195 9.57 9.31 -17.07
CA ASP A 195 10.23 8.01 -17.08
C ASP A 195 10.07 7.32 -18.45
N PHE A 196 8.90 7.49 -19.09
CA PHE A 196 8.63 6.96 -20.43
C PHE A 196 9.52 7.59 -21.50
N PHE A 197 9.66 8.92 -21.49
CA PHE A 197 10.58 9.60 -22.40
C PHE A 197 12.04 9.22 -22.17
N GLN A 198 12.45 9.03 -20.91
CA GLN A 198 13.80 8.59 -20.58
C GLN A 198 14.09 7.17 -21.10
N ALA A 199 13.11 6.27 -21.03
CA ALA A 199 13.23 4.92 -21.59
C ALA A 199 13.44 4.96 -23.12
N LEU A 200 12.60 5.70 -23.85
CA LEU A 200 12.68 5.81 -25.31
C LEU A 200 13.99 6.45 -25.82
N THR A 201 14.51 7.44 -25.10
CA THR A 201 15.71 8.18 -25.51
C THR A 201 17.02 7.45 -25.23
N ARG A 202 17.04 6.44 -24.34
CA ARG A 202 18.21 5.60 -24.11
C ARG A 202 18.32 4.45 -25.12
N GLU A 203 17.21 3.92 -25.63
CA GLU A 203 17.20 2.89 -26.67
C GLU A 203 17.72 3.40 -28.02
N THR A 204 17.61 4.70 -28.29
CA THR A 204 18.04 5.34 -29.56
C THR A 204 19.55 5.61 -29.65
N ARG A 205 20.35 5.12 -28.70
CA ARG A 205 21.83 5.23 -28.70
C ARG A 205 22.55 3.90 -28.98
N GLY A 206 21.82 2.85 -29.36
CA GLY A 206 22.34 1.55 -29.79
C GLY A 206 22.66 1.47 -31.27
#